data_AF-A0A933JAD9-F1
#
_entry.id   AF-A0A933JAD9-F1
#
_cell.length_a   1.000
_cell.length_b   1.000
_cell.length_c   1.000
_cell.angle_alpha   90.00
_cell.angle_beta   90.00
_cell.angle_gamma   90.00
#
_symmetry.space_group_name_H-M   'P 1'
#
loop_
_entity.id
_entity.type
_entity.pdbx_description
1 polymer ?
#
loop_
_entity_poly.entity_id
_entity_poly.type
_entity_poly.pdbx_seq_one_letter_code
_entity_poly.pdbx_strand_id
1 'polypeptide(L)'
;MERAKKNRLKLFLTFFSLTLASTLYPLPFLHAAPCKFQNRAKGPGFKNSVWGLSVRYADTGREVVSCNNTKSLVPASILKLFVTAAALEAFGPGHKFKTKVYIDGAVSDGTLTGSLYIRGGGDPSFGSNLIEGAPPAQAEFGKWSEALEAAGINKISGSVIADDSLFEGPALPGSWAWEDIGNYYAAQPTALAVNDNLYKLYFKPGAKVGARAEVLRTEPKIEGIEFNNLMRTGPEGSGDNGYIFNFPEQYSATLRGTIPKGPAEFAVKGSIPAPALFLAREFTAYLEMCGINVAGSPAGIKDGKNYGALRFIAETEGAPLKDIVSVTNKRSFNLYAEMLLRHLALAKGKPGTADNGISALGDYLAANGVNVSELKLADASGLSRLNLVNAGDFTVFLSKLSKKKFFSVYLASLASPADPDATGHIKKMGVNTKLEKVLKIKSGSLSGVRGYAGYLKTKKGRTLAFTSIINNYSASGAEVDGLHEAVSTERQKVKSRRYTTCLFDRPGRILRRREKIRIPKNRQFQGLTAEVGLTSISRYSLRRYPGTYDPAGKVRETDRLHGEGEAGGIFEPCALKRHNIAGRKISHRQNNVGLRFPGRDKRGKTRCPACGQVVRVKSGL
;
A
#
# COMPACT_ATOMS: atom_id res chain seq x y z
N MET A 1 31.10 -83.68 -45.58
CA MET A 1 29.77 -83.44 -46.16
C MET A 1 29.27 -82.09 -45.65
N GLU A 2 29.81 -80.96 -46.08
CA GLU A 2 29.94 -80.51 -47.47
C GLU A 2 28.59 -80.50 -48.19
N ARG A 3 28.25 -79.34 -48.76
CA ARG A 3 27.16 -79.05 -49.71
C ARG A 3 25.79 -78.90 -49.05
N ALA A 4 25.39 -77.69 -48.67
CA ALA A 4 25.09 -76.56 -49.55
C ALA A 4 24.10 -76.91 -50.66
N LYS A 5 23.29 -75.90 -50.97
CA LYS A 5 22.52 -75.72 -52.22
C LYS A 5 21.18 -76.44 -52.15
N LYS A 6 20.04 -75.82 -52.43
CA LYS A 6 19.79 -74.63 -53.24
C LYS A 6 18.30 -74.28 -53.03
N ASN A 7 17.96 -73.00 -53.16
CA ASN A 7 16.62 -72.50 -53.48
C ASN A 7 15.60 -72.35 -52.34
N ARG A 8 15.80 -71.40 -51.41
CA ARG A 8 14.71 -70.51 -50.90
C ARG A 8 15.23 -69.10 -50.53
N LEU A 9 16.28 -68.64 -51.19
CA LEU A 9 16.84 -67.29 -51.03
C LEU A 9 16.83 -66.57 -52.39
N LYS A 10 15.64 -66.12 -52.81
CA LYS A 10 15.38 -65.14 -53.89
C LYS A 10 13.86 -65.11 -54.13
N LEU A 11 13.10 -64.39 -53.30
CA LEU A 11 11.89 -63.63 -53.71
C LEU A 11 11.18 -62.90 -52.54
N PHE A 12 11.87 -62.28 -51.60
CA PHE A 12 11.23 -61.33 -50.66
C PHE A 12 12.23 -60.24 -50.24
N LEU A 13 12.89 -59.66 -51.25
CA LEU A 13 13.86 -58.58 -51.11
C LEU A 13 13.53 -57.52 -52.17
N THR A 14 12.39 -56.86 -51.97
CA THR A 14 11.97 -55.60 -52.63
C THR A 14 10.64 -55.20 -51.99
N PHE A 15 10.52 -53.96 -51.52
CA PHE A 15 9.41 -53.36 -50.73
C PHE A 15 9.46 -53.51 -49.20
N PHE A 16 10.36 -52.76 -48.55
CA PHE A 16 9.99 -51.67 -47.63
C PHE A 16 11.27 -51.04 -47.03
N SER A 17 11.99 -50.25 -47.82
CA SER A 17 13.08 -49.40 -47.33
C SER A 17 12.88 -47.96 -47.81
N LEU A 18 11.76 -47.33 -47.41
CA LEU A 18 11.55 -45.90 -47.64
C LEU A 18 10.44 -45.36 -46.74
N THR A 19 10.74 -45.17 -45.45
CA THR A 19 9.99 -44.26 -44.59
C THR A 19 10.96 -43.44 -43.76
N LEU A 20 11.26 -42.25 -44.31
CA LEU A 20 11.57 -41.00 -43.63
C LEU A 20 12.15 -41.12 -42.21
N ALA A 21 13.48 -41.06 -42.12
CA ALA A 21 14.12 -40.38 -41.01
C ALA A 21 13.79 -38.87 -41.13
N SER A 22 12.59 -38.47 -40.70
CA SER A 22 12.31 -37.08 -40.40
C SER A 22 13.10 -36.73 -39.14
N THR A 23 14.28 -36.16 -39.34
CA THR A 23 14.99 -35.39 -38.34
C THR A 23 14.00 -34.41 -37.73
N LEU A 24 13.55 -34.71 -36.51
CA LEU A 24 12.96 -33.72 -35.60
C LEU A 24 14.08 -32.72 -35.31
N TYR A 25 14.28 -31.77 -36.21
CA TYR A 25 14.92 -30.52 -35.83
C TYR A 25 14.08 -29.96 -34.69
N PRO A 26 14.63 -29.79 -33.48
CA PRO A 26 13.91 -29.05 -32.46
C PRO A 26 13.60 -27.71 -33.09
N LEU A 27 12.30 -27.38 -33.23
CA LEU A 27 11.89 -26.02 -33.52
C LEU A 27 12.69 -25.14 -32.58
N PRO A 28 13.48 -24.18 -33.09
CA PRO A 28 14.26 -23.31 -32.21
C PRO A 28 13.26 -22.79 -31.19
N PHE A 29 13.54 -23.05 -29.90
CA PHE A 29 12.79 -22.45 -28.81
C PHE A 29 12.65 -20.99 -29.20
N LEU A 30 11.43 -20.60 -29.58
CA LEU A 30 11.05 -19.23 -29.87
C LEU A 30 11.25 -18.54 -28.53
N HIS A 31 12.48 -18.08 -28.29
CA HIS A 31 12.80 -17.20 -27.19
C HIS A 31 11.82 -16.06 -27.37
N ALA A 32 10.84 -15.97 -26.46
CA ALA A 32 9.89 -14.88 -26.46
C ALA A 32 10.71 -13.61 -26.61
N ALA A 33 10.48 -12.86 -27.69
CA ALA A 33 11.29 -11.69 -28.00
C ALA A 33 11.40 -10.84 -26.72
N PRO A 34 12.62 -10.47 -26.29
CA PRO A 34 12.82 -9.80 -25.01
C PRO A 34 11.85 -8.64 -24.90
N CYS A 35 11.13 -8.59 -23.79
CA CYS A 35 10.07 -7.62 -23.61
C CYS A 35 10.63 -6.21 -23.81
N LYS A 36 10.12 -5.51 -24.83
CA LYS A 36 10.60 -4.16 -25.21
C LYS A 36 10.61 -3.14 -24.07
N PHE A 37 9.79 -3.33 -23.03
CA PHE A 37 9.77 -2.45 -21.87
C PHE A 37 11.04 -2.58 -21.03
N GLN A 38 11.65 -3.77 -20.94
CA GLN A 38 12.89 -3.96 -20.20
C GLN A 38 14.04 -3.11 -20.75
N ASN A 39 14.02 -2.79 -22.06
CA ASN A 39 15.01 -1.89 -22.66
C ASN A 39 14.94 -0.45 -22.12
N ARG A 40 13.84 -0.05 -21.49
CA ARG A 40 13.70 1.29 -20.88
C ARG A 40 14.36 1.37 -19.50
N ALA A 41 14.52 0.25 -18.81
CA ALA A 41 15.24 0.16 -17.54
C ALA A 41 16.74 -0.04 -17.77
N LYS A 42 17.34 0.79 -18.63
CA LYS A 42 18.76 0.76 -18.98
C LYS A 42 19.34 2.14 -18.69
N GLY A 43 20.03 2.28 -17.57
CA GLY A 43 20.62 3.54 -17.13
C GLY A 43 21.22 3.43 -15.72
N PRO A 44 21.89 4.50 -15.24
CA PRO A 44 22.36 4.57 -13.87
C PRO A 44 21.24 4.24 -12.88
N GLY A 45 21.56 3.42 -11.87
CA GLY A 45 20.60 3.01 -10.85
C GLY A 45 19.61 1.89 -11.22
N PHE A 46 19.59 1.41 -12.48
CA PHE A 46 18.77 0.25 -12.89
C PHE A 46 19.55 -1.05 -13.06
N LYS A 47 20.89 -1.01 -12.96
CA LYS A 47 21.79 -2.16 -13.22
C LYS A 47 21.40 -3.43 -12.45
N ASN A 48 21.02 -3.30 -11.18
CA ASN A 48 20.67 -4.42 -10.30
C ASN A 48 19.15 -4.64 -10.21
N SER A 49 18.37 -3.84 -10.94
CA SER A 49 16.92 -3.86 -10.82
C SER A 49 16.30 -5.05 -11.53
N VAL A 50 15.19 -5.54 -10.99
CA VAL A 50 14.37 -6.57 -11.63
C VAL A 50 12.99 -5.99 -11.87
N TRP A 51 12.57 -5.94 -13.13
CA TRP A 51 11.24 -5.47 -13.53
C TRP A 51 10.36 -6.64 -13.98
N GLY A 52 9.36 -6.98 -13.16
CA GLY A 52 8.24 -7.85 -13.51
C GLY A 52 7.05 -7.05 -14.03
N LEU A 53 6.55 -7.40 -15.21
CA LEU A 53 5.41 -6.73 -15.86
C LEU A 53 4.51 -7.77 -16.51
N SER A 54 3.21 -7.71 -16.20
CA SER A 54 2.18 -8.41 -16.95
C SER A 54 1.01 -7.49 -17.26
N VAL A 55 0.37 -7.71 -18.42
CA VAL A 55 -0.85 -7.02 -18.85
C VAL A 55 -1.77 -8.04 -19.48
N ARG A 56 -3.02 -8.09 -19.05
CA ARG A 56 -4.07 -9.00 -19.55
C ARG A 56 -5.31 -8.22 -19.93
N TYR A 57 -6.09 -8.74 -20.87
CA TYR A 57 -7.46 -8.29 -21.03
C TYR A 57 -8.30 -8.77 -19.83
N ALA A 58 -9.01 -7.86 -19.17
CA ALA A 58 -9.77 -8.19 -17.95
C ALA A 58 -10.93 -9.17 -18.26
N ASP A 59 -11.63 -8.95 -19.37
CA ASP A 59 -12.77 -9.75 -19.83
C ASP A 59 -12.43 -11.24 -20.11
N THR A 60 -11.26 -11.48 -20.71
CA THR A 60 -10.88 -12.77 -21.29
C THR A 60 -9.69 -13.42 -20.59
N GLY A 61 -8.94 -12.68 -19.76
CA GLY A 61 -7.72 -13.15 -19.11
C GLY A 61 -6.52 -13.31 -20.06
N ARG A 62 -6.70 -13.05 -21.37
CA ARG A 62 -5.66 -13.22 -22.39
C ARG A 62 -4.50 -12.24 -22.15
N GLU A 63 -3.29 -12.77 -22.06
CA GLU A 63 -2.06 -11.98 -21.88
C GLU A 63 -1.69 -11.18 -23.13
N VAL A 64 -1.20 -9.97 -22.90
CA VAL A 64 -0.85 -8.97 -23.91
C VAL A 64 0.59 -8.47 -23.73
N VAL A 65 1.09 -8.50 -22.49
CA VAL A 65 2.48 -8.24 -22.12
C VAL A 65 2.90 -9.27 -21.10
N SER A 66 4.11 -9.80 -21.28
CA SER A 66 4.84 -10.54 -20.27
C SER A 66 6.30 -10.12 -20.30
N CYS A 67 6.83 -9.70 -19.16
CA CYS A 67 8.22 -9.36 -18.94
C CYS A 67 8.58 -9.84 -17.54
N ASN A 68 9.42 -10.88 -17.41
CA ASN A 68 9.75 -11.47 -16.10
C ASN A 68 8.49 -11.72 -15.23
N ASN A 69 7.36 -12.07 -15.84
CA ASN A 69 6.07 -12.09 -15.14
C ASN A 69 5.99 -13.20 -14.07
N THR A 70 6.87 -14.20 -14.13
CA THR A 70 7.00 -15.28 -13.14
C THR A 70 8.07 -15.03 -12.07
N LYS A 71 8.79 -13.90 -12.11
CA LYS A 71 9.78 -13.60 -11.08
C LYS A 71 9.09 -13.22 -9.78
N SER A 72 9.51 -13.85 -8.69
CA SER A 72 9.10 -13.52 -7.32
C SER A 72 9.72 -12.18 -6.91
N LEU A 73 8.86 -11.22 -6.62
CA LEU A 73 9.21 -9.84 -6.33
C LEU A 73 8.45 -9.37 -5.08
N VAL A 74 9.07 -8.48 -4.31
CA VAL A 74 8.43 -7.82 -3.18
C VAL A 74 7.38 -6.83 -3.73
N PRO A 75 6.09 -7.01 -3.40
CA PRO A 75 5.00 -6.21 -3.98
C PRO A 75 4.89 -4.81 -3.37
N ALA A 76 5.35 -4.64 -2.13
CA ALA A 76 4.91 -3.54 -1.27
C ALA A 76 3.36 -3.46 -1.22
N SER A 77 2.81 -2.25 -1.03
CA SER A 77 1.37 -2.03 -0.80
C SER A 77 0.41 -2.38 -1.94
N ILE A 78 0.87 -2.85 -3.11
CA ILE A 78 -0.08 -3.43 -4.08
C ILE A 78 -0.73 -4.71 -3.50
N LEU A 79 -0.07 -5.36 -2.53
CA LEU A 79 -0.57 -6.58 -1.87
C LEU A 79 -1.97 -6.42 -1.27
N LYS A 80 -2.31 -5.22 -0.80
CA LYS A 80 -3.63 -4.88 -0.23
C LYS A 80 -4.80 -5.18 -1.17
N LEU A 81 -4.54 -5.21 -2.48
CA LEU A 81 -5.52 -5.60 -3.49
C LEU A 81 -6.08 -7.01 -3.28
N PHE A 82 -5.30 -7.91 -2.69
CA PHE A 82 -5.74 -9.26 -2.33
C PHE A 82 -6.73 -9.24 -1.17
N VAL A 83 -6.32 -8.69 -0.01
CA VAL A 83 -7.15 -8.71 1.20
C VAL A 83 -8.43 -7.89 1.06
N THR A 84 -8.37 -6.75 0.35
CA THR A 84 -9.57 -5.90 0.15
C THR A 84 -10.61 -6.55 -0.75
N ALA A 85 -10.18 -7.30 -1.78
CA ALA A 85 -11.08 -8.09 -2.61
C ALA A 85 -11.68 -9.27 -1.84
N ALA A 86 -10.85 -9.97 -1.06
CA ALA A 86 -11.30 -11.09 -0.23
C ALA A 86 -12.36 -10.64 0.79
N ALA A 87 -12.14 -9.49 1.44
CA ALA A 87 -13.10 -8.92 2.38
C ALA A 87 -14.42 -8.53 1.69
N LEU A 88 -14.36 -7.90 0.51
CA LEU A 88 -15.57 -7.54 -0.25
C LEU A 88 -16.37 -8.78 -0.70
N GLU A 89 -15.71 -9.88 -1.06
CA GLU A 89 -16.38 -11.15 -1.37
C GLU A 89 -17.01 -11.76 -0.11
N ALA A 90 -16.28 -11.80 1.00
CA ALA A 90 -16.72 -12.48 2.22
C ALA A 90 -17.88 -11.76 2.93
N PHE A 91 -17.83 -10.43 3.02
CA PHE A 91 -18.77 -9.65 3.84
C PHE A 91 -19.73 -8.79 3.02
N GLY A 92 -19.38 -8.48 1.77
CA GLY A 92 -20.12 -7.53 0.95
C GLY A 92 -19.83 -6.06 1.30
N PRO A 93 -20.07 -5.13 0.37
CA PRO A 93 -19.66 -3.72 0.49
C PRO A 93 -20.38 -2.94 1.59
N GLY A 94 -21.55 -3.40 2.04
CA GLY A 94 -22.36 -2.74 3.06
C GLY A 94 -22.11 -3.24 4.48
N HIS A 95 -21.24 -4.23 4.68
CA HIS A 95 -20.95 -4.75 6.02
C HIS A 95 -20.36 -3.65 6.92
N LYS A 96 -20.77 -3.65 8.19
CA LYS A 96 -20.26 -2.74 9.20
C LYS A 96 -19.81 -3.54 10.41
N PHE A 97 -18.59 -3.28 10.86
CA PHE A 97 -18.08 -3.82 12.12
C PHE A 97 -18.68 -3.03 13.29
N LYS A 98 -18.77 -3.65 14.46
CA LYS A 98 -19.55 -3.13 15.60
C LYS A 98 -18.73 -3.11 16.88
N THR A 99 -18.84 -2.04 17.64
CA THR A 99 -18.28 -1.96 19.00
C THR A 99 -19.43 -1.95 19.99
N LYS A 100 -19.36 -2.75 21.05
CA LYS A 100 -20.47 -2.94 21.99
C LYS A 100 -20.06 -2.58 23.41
N VAL A 101 -20.99 -2.03 24.17
CA VAL A 101 -20.81 -1.66 25.58
C VAL A 101 -21.71 -2.53 26.44
N TYR A 102 -21.14 -3.05 27.53
CA TYR A 102 -21.81 -3.91 28.50
C TYR A 102 -21.51 -3.45 29.92
N ILE A 103 -22.31 -3.90 30.87
CA ILE A 103 -22.00 -3.81 32.30
C ILE A 103 -22.01 -5.21 32.93
N ASP A 104 -21.14 -5.36 33.92
CA ASP A 104 -21.04 -6.53 34.80
C ASP A 104 -21.28 -6.04 36.23
N GLY A 105 -22.34 -6.53 36.87
CA GLY A 105 -22.75 -6.10 38.22
C GLY A 105 -24.18 -5.53 38.29
N ALA A 106 -24.64 -5.32 39.54
CA ALA A 106 -25.96 -4.77 39.82
C ALA A 106 -25.95 -3.24 39.81
N VAL A 107 -27.08 -2.64 39.45
CA VAL A 107 -27.31 -1.19 39.54
C VAL A 107 -28.29 -0.92 40.68
N SER A 108 -27.85 -0.19 41.72
CA SER A 108 -28.69 0.26 42.84
C SER A 108 -28.35 1.70 43.18
N ASP A 109 -29.38 2.52 43.43
CA ASP A 109 -29.24 3.92 43.86
C ASP A 109 -28.27 4.74 42.99
N GLY A 110 -28.32 4.53 41.67
CA GLY A 110 -27.43 5.21 40.73
C GLY A 110 -26.06 4.54 40.55
N THR A 111 -25.69 3.60 41.41
CA THR A 111 -24.35 3.00 41.40
C THR A 111 -24.34 1.64 40.73
N LEU A 112 -23.50 1.47 39.71
CA LEU A 112 -23.07 0.16 39.22
C LEU A 112 -22.04 -0.43 40.19
N THR A 113 -22.43 -1.48 40.93
CA THR A 113 -21.51 -2.29 41.73
C THR A 113 -20.82 -3.32 40.83
N GLY A 114 -19.81 -2.84 40.10
CA GLY A 114 -19.07 -3.63 39.12
C GLY A 114 -18.46 -2.74 38.03
N SER A 115 -18.20 -3.32 36.86
CA SER A 115 -17.40 -2.70 35.80
C SER A 115 -18.16 -2.56 34.49
N LEU A 116 -17.76 -1.57 33.70
CA LEU A 116 -18.21 -1.37 32.33
C LEU A 116 -17.21 -2.02 31.36
N TYR A 117 -17.72 -2.71 30.34
CA TYR A 117 -16.91 -3.37 29.32
C TYR A 117 -17.19 -2.82 27.92
N ILE A 118 -16.16 -2.40 27.21
CA ILE A 118 -16.21 -2.00 25.80
C ILE A 118 -15.59 -3.14 24.98
N ARG A 119 -16.40 -3.88 24.23
CA ARG A 119 -15.99 -5.00 23.39
C ARG A 119 -15.76 -4.55 21.95
N GLY A 120 -14.53 -4.69 21.47
CA GLY A 120 -14.19 -4.42 20.07
C GLY A 120 -14.66 -5.51 19.12
N GLY A 121 -15.32 -5.08 18.04
CA GLY A 121 -15.64 -5.94 16.90
C GLY A 121 -14.67 -5.81 15.72
N GLY A 122 -13.48 -5.23 15.92
CA GLY A 122 -12.51 -5.04 14.86
C GLY A 122 -12.91 -3.99 13.82
N ASP A 123 -13.63 -2.95 14.25
CA ASP A 123 -13.92 -1.80 13.41
C ASP A 123 -12.70 -0.87 13.30
N PRO A 124 -12.12 -0.69 12.10
CA PRO A 124 -11.01 0.25 11.91
C PRO A 124 -11.45 1.71 11.80
N SER A 125 -12.75 1.97 11.67
CA SER A 125 -13.29 3.30 11.33
C SER A 125 -13.68 4.15 12.53
N PHE A 126 -13.69 3.60 13.75
CA PHE A 126 -14.14 4.31 14.93
C PHE A 126 -13.27 5.54 15.22
N GLY A 127 -13.87 6.74 15.20
CA GLY A 127 -13.14 8.01 15.35
C GLY A 127 -12.23 8.37 14.17
N SER A 128 -12.31 7.66 13.05
CA SER A 128 -11.46 7.93 11.88
C SER A 128 -11.80 9.27 11.24
N ASN A 129 -10.77 10.08 10.98
CA ASN A 129 -10.88 11.27 10.13
C ASN A 129 -10.55 10.97 8.65
N LEU A 130 -10.24 9.71 8.33
CA LEU A 130 -9.91 9.29 6.97
C LEU A 130 -11.14 8.83 6.19
N ILE A 131 -12.18 8.39 6.89
CA ILE A 131 -13.43 7.90 6.32
C ILE A 131 -14.53 8.94 6.51
N GLU A 132 -15.09 9.42 5.40
CA GLU A 132 -16.27 10.28 5.46
C GLU A 132 -17.46 9.53 6.07
N GLY A 133 -18.09 10.12 7.09
CA GLY A 133 -19.23 9.51 7.78
C GLY A 133 -18.85 8.42 8.80
N ALA A 134 -17.57 8.20 9.08
CA ALA A 134 -17.17 7.38 10.23
C ALA A 134 -17.71 7.98 11.54
N PRO A 135 -18.09 7.14 12.53
CA PRO A 135 -18.66 7.61 13.78
C PRO A 135 -17.59 8.40 14.59
N PRO A 136 -17.80 9.70 14.87
CA PRO A 136 -16.85 10.48 15.67
C PRO A 136 -16.81 9.95 17.10
N ALA A 137 -15.61 9.76 17.65
CA ALA A 137 -15.42 9.15 18.98
C ALA A 137 -16.24 9.86 20.07
N GLN A 138 -16.18 11.18 20.12
CA GLN A 138 -16.87 11.98 21.13
C GLN A 138 -18.40 11.91 21.01
N ALA A 139 -18.93 11.73 19.79
CA ALA A 139 -20.37 11.58 19.58
C ALA A 139 -20.86 10.21 20.06
N GLU A 140 -20.08 9.15 19.83
CA GLU A 140 -20.39 7.81 20.34
C GLU A 140 -20.24 7.72 21.85
N PHE A 141 -19.24 8.38 22.44
CA PHE A 141 -19.11 8.49 23.89
C PHE A 141 -20.33 9.17 24.51
N GLY A 142 -20.87 10.21 23.88
CA GLY A 142 -22.12 10.84 24.31
C GLY A 142 -23.28 9.85 24.34
N LYS A 143 -23.50 9.09 23.25
CA LYS A 143 -24.53 8.06 23.18
C LYS A 143 -24.34 6.96 24.23
N TRP A 144 -23.10 6.54 24.46
CA TRP A 144 -22.81 5.53 25.49
C TRP A 144 -23.09 6.07 26.89
N SER A 145 -22.73 7.32 27.17
CA SER A 145 -23.04 8.00 28.43
C SER A 145 -24.55 8.12 28.64
N GLU A 146 -25.29 8.59 27.64
CA GLU A 146 -26.76 8.69 27.67
C GLU A 146 -27.42 7.32 27.92
N ALA A 147 -26.89 6.25 27.31
CA ALA A 147 -27.38 4.89 27.55
C ALA A 147 -27.11 4.39 28.97
N LEU A 148 -25.98 4.79 29.58
CA LEU A 148 -25.69 4.48 30.99
C LEU A 148 -26.62 5.25 31.94
N GLU A 149 -26.86 6.53 31.68
CA GLU A 149 -27.81 7.34 32.45
C GLU A 149 -29.22 6.76 32.35
N ALA A 150 -29.66 6.37 31.14
CA ALA A 150 -30.94 5.70 30.92
C ALA A 150 -31.04 4.33 31.62
N ALA A 151 -29.89 3.67 31.84
CA ALA A 151 -29.80 2.46 32.65
C ALA A 151 -29.80 2.74 34.17
N GLY A 152 -29.88 4.01 34.59
CA GLY A 152 -29.88 4.45 35.97
C GLY A 152 -28.50 4.52 36.59
N ILE A 153 -27.43 4.70 35.80
CA ILE A 153 -26.04 4.72 36.28
C ILE A 153 -25.51 6.15 36.31
N ASN A 154 -25.15 6.63 37.50
CA ASN A 154 -24.45 7.89 37.76
C ASN A 154 -23.09 7.68 38.45
N LYS A 155 -22.79 6.45 38.88
CA LYS A 155 -21.52 6.08 39.50
C LYS A 155 -21.14 4.64 39.14
N ILE A 156 -19.86 4.39 38.92
CA ILE A 156 -19.31 3.06 38.66
C ILE A 156 -18.28 2.75 39.76
N SER A 157 -18.51 1.70 40.55
CA SER A 157 -17.58 1.33 41.63
C SER A 157 -16.35 0.56 41.14
N GLY A 158 -16.44 -0.05 39.97
CA GLY A 158 -15.33 -0.71 39.27
C GLY A 158 -14.73 0.18 38.21
N SER A 159 -14.27 -0.45 37.13
CA SER A 159 -13.48 0.19 36.06
C SER A 159 -14.25 0.27 34.75
N VAL A 160 -13.81 1.16 33.86
CA VAL A 160 -14.02 1.02 32.42
C VAL A 160 -12.95 0.10 31.85
N ILE A 161 -13.37 -0.99 31.22
CA ILE A 161 -12.48 -2.03 30.71
C ILE A 161 -12.71 -2.20 29.21
N ALA A 162 -11.68 -1.99 28.41
CA ALA A 162 -11.71 -2.21 26.97
C ALA A 162 -11.17 -3.60 26.63
N ASP A 163 -11.91 -4.36 25.84
CA ASP A 163 -11.56 -5.72 25.45
C ASP A 163 -11.36 -5.80 23.94
N ASP A 164 -10.11 -5.99 23.54
CA ASP A 164 -9.72 -6.19 22.14
C ASP A 164 -9.31 -7.63 21.81
N SER A 165 -9.70 -8.62 22.64
CA SER A 165 -9.34 -10.04 22.47
C SER A 165 -9.95 -10.76 21.26
N LEU A 166 -10.83 -10.09 20.49
CA LEU A 166 -11.36 -10.68 19.25
C LEU A 166 -10.22 -11.02 18.26
N PHE A 167 -9.15 -10.24 18.30
CA PHE A 167 -7.94 -10.50 17.53
C PHE A 167 -6.89 -11.13 18.43
N GLU A 168 -6.52 -12.37 18.10
CA GLU A 168 -5.62 -13.21 18.87
C GLU A 168 -4.21 -13.24 18.28
N GLY A 169 -3.28 -13.79 19.05
CA GLY A 169 -1.88 -14.00 18.66
C GLY A 169 -1.02 -12.73 18.77
N PRO A 170 0.19 -12.76 18.19
CA PRO A 170 1.08 -11.60 18.22
C PRO A 170 0.42 -10.37 17.60
N ALA A 171 0.58 -9.22 18.28
CA ALA A 171 0.01 -7.96 17.82
C ALA A 171 0.55 -7.57 16.43
N LEU A 172 1.85 -7.80 16.17
CA LEU A 172 2.53 -7.41 14.94
C LEU A 172 3.06 -8.62 14.16
N PRO A 173 3.11 -8.57 12.82
CA PRO A 173 3.87 -9.52 12.03
C PRO A 173 5.36 -9.47 12.41
N GLY A 174 5.99 -10.62 12.63
CA GLY A 174 7.40 -10.71 13.07
C GLY A 174 8.45 -10.27 12.04
N SER A 175 8.03 -9.78 10.87
CA SER A 175 8.89 -9.41 9.74
C SER A 175 8.90 -7.92 9.42
N TRP A 176 8.20 -7.11 10.21
CA TRP A 176 8.26 -5.65 10.10
C TRP A 176 9.57 -5.15 10.69
N ALA A 177 10.16 -4.12 10.06
CA ALA A 177 11.40 -3.55 10.56
C ALA A 177 11.13 -2.85 11.89
N TRP A 178 12.03 -3.02 12.86
CA TRP A 178 11.88 -2.40 14.18
C TRP A 178 11.69 -0.87 14.09
N GLU A 179 12.41 -0.20 13.19
CA GLU A 179 12.31 1.26 12.98
C GLU A 179 10.91 1.73 12.58
N ASP A 180 10.08 0.83 12.03
CA ASP A 180 8.74 1.14 11.56
C ASP A 180 7.71 1.11 12.71
N ILE A 181 7.88 0.23 13.71
CA ILE A 181 6.82 -0.23 14.62
C ILE A 181 6.13 0.89 15.41
N GLY A 182 6.87 1.89 15.88
CA GLY A 182 6.30 3.02 16.63
C GLY A 182 5.60 4.05 15.76
N ASN A 183 5.60 3.90 14.43
CA ASN A 183 5.01 4.83 13.48
C ASN A 183 3.61 4.36 13.05
N TYR A 184 2.76 5.31 12.65
CA TYR A 184 1.35 5.04 12.31
C TYR A 184 1.15 3.96 11.22
N TYR A 185 2.08 3.81 10.28
CA TYR A 185 1.97 2.84 9.19
C TYR A 185 2.34 1.42 9.63
N ALA A 186 2.88 1.23 10.84
CA ALA A 186 3.08 -0.07 11.47
C ALA A 186 2.32 -0.16 12.80
N ALA A 187 1.23 0.62 12.93
CA ALA A 187 0.35 0.54 14.10
C ALA A 187 -0.19 -0.88 14.27
N GLN A 188 -0.25 -1.33 15.52
CA GLN A 188 -0.70 -2.68 15.81
C GLN A 188 -2.16 -2.90 15.41
N PRO A 189 -2.46 -3.97 14.65
CA PRO A 189 -3.83 -4.45 14.47
C PRO A 189 -4.48 -4.79 15.81
N THR A 190 -5.64 -4.22 16.06
CA THR A 190 -6.40 -4.39 17.31
C THR A 190 -7.89 -4.47 16.98
N ALA A 191 -8.67 -5.14 17.83
CA ALA A 191 -10.12 -5.14 17.69
C ALA A 191 -10.78 -3.81 18.14
N LEU A 192 -10.02 -2.91 18.77
CA LEU A 192 -10.43 -1.58 19.24
C LEU A 192 -9.48 -0.50 18.71
N ALA A 193 -9.61 -0.18 17.43
CA ALA A 193 -8.86 0.91 16.82
C ALA A 193 -9.69 2.20 16.86
N VAL A 194 -9.34 3.12 17.76
CA VAL A 194 -9.92 4.47 17.80
C VAL A 194 -8.96 5.46 17.16
N ASN A 195 -9.50 6.44 16.42
CA ASN A 195 -8.73 7.47 15.73
C ASN A 195 -7.66 6.84 14.82
N ASP A 196 -8.02 5.82 14.03
CA ASP A 196 -7.10 5.12 13.13
C ASP A 196 -5.86 4.49 13.82
N ASN A 197 -5.95 4.28 15.14
CA ASN A 197 -4.86 3.85 16.01
C ASN A 197 -3.60 4.74 15.93
N LEU A 198 -3.79 6.04 15.70
CA LEU A 198 -2.71 7.00 15.50
C LEU A 198 -2.77 8.18 16.45
N TYR A 199 -1.59 8.72 16.76
CA TYR A 199 -1.43 10.03 17.37
C TYR A 199 -0.44 10.86 16.58
N LYS A 200 -0.54 12.18 16.68
CA LYS A 200 0.45 13.12 16.17
C LYS A 200 1.42 13.50 17.29
N LEU A 201 2.71 13.43 17.02
CA LEU A 201 3.76 13.92 17.90
C LEU A 201 4.30 15.23 17.31
N TYR A 202 4.04 16.33 18.00
CA TYR A 202 4.43 17.65 17.56
C TYR A 202 5.81 18.02 18.08
N PHE A 203 6.61 18.59 17.21
CA PHE A 203 7.94 19.09 17.51
C PHE A 203 8.08 20.56 17.14
N LYS A 204 8.97 21.25 17.85
CA LYS A 204 9.52 22.54 17.42
C LYS A 204 10.91 22.32 16.80
N PRO A 205 11.11 22.66 15.52
CA PRO A 205 12.44 22.64 14.91
C PRO A 205 13.41 23.59 15.64
N GLY A 206 14.66 23.17 15.77
CA GLY A 206 15.74 24.00 16.31
C GLY A 206 16.15 25.13 15.36
N ALA A 207 16.89 26.10 15.88
CA ALA A 207 17.22 27.33 15.15
C ALA A 207 18.06 27.11 13.87
N LYS A 208 18.87 26.03 13.82
CA LYS A 208 19.74 25.69 12.68
C LYS A 208 19.67 24.21 12.34
N VAL A 209 20.00 23.87 11.09
CA VAL A 209 20.13 22.47 10.64
C VAL A 209 21.11 21.74 11.54
N GLY A 210 20.77 20.51 11.94
CA GLY A 210 21.51 19.67 12.88
C GLY A 210 21.19 19.93 14.35
N ALA A 211 20.55 21.05 14.72
CA ALA A 211 20.12 21.31 16.09
C ALA A 211 19.01 20.34 16.54
N ARG A 212 18.93 20.08 17.85
CA ARG A 212 17.88 19.22 18.45
C ARG A 212 16.50 19.82 18.18
N ALA A 213 15.55 18.98 17.79
CA ALA A 213 14.14 19.33 17.75
C ALA A 213 13.51 19.05 19.11
N GLU A 214 12.69 19.96 19.62
CA GLU A 214 12.02 19.83 20.92
C GLU A 214 10.68 19.12 20.75
N VAL A 215 10.36 18.17 21.63
CA VAL A 215 9.03 17.55 21.69
C VAL A 215 8.09 18.49 22.41
N LEU A 216 6.95 18.81 21.81
CA LEU A 216 5.96 19.72 22.38
C LEU A 216 4.81 18.98 23.06
N ARG A 217 4.15 18.08 22.32
CA ARG A 217 2.96 17.37 22.79
C ARG A 217 2.60 16.19 21.88
N THR A 218 1.68 15.37 22.35
CA THR A 218 0.93 14.41 21.53
C THR A 218 -0.52 14.86 21.35
N GLU A 219 -1.11 14.54 20.20
CA GLU A 219 -2.53 14.76 19.91
C GLU A 219 -3.14 13.53 19.22
N PRO A 220 -4.09 12.82 19.86
CA PRO A 220 -4.54 13.00 21.25
C PRO A 220 -3.39 12.78 22.25
N LYS A 221 -3.60 13.23 23.50
CA LYS A 221 -2.60 13.06 24.56
C LYS A 221 -2.41 11.56 24.85
N ILE A 222 -1.19 11.08 24.72
CA ILE A 222 -0.83 9.72 25.14
C ILE A 222 -0.30 9.78 26.57
N GLU A 223 -1.16 9.47 27.53
CA GLU A 223 -0.83 9.57 28.94
C GLU A 223 0.26 8.57 29.36
N GLY A 224 1.29 9.08 30.03
CA GLY A 224 2.41 8.29 30.57
C GLY A 224 3.51 7.97 29.56
N ILE A 225 3.44 8.44 28.31
CA ILE A 225 4.51 8.19 27.34
C ILE A 225 5.71 9.10 27.60
N GLU A 226 6.89 8.49 27.64
CA GLU A 226 8.18 9.15 27.76
C GLU A 226 8.97 9.05 26.45
N PHE A 227 9.78 10.08 26.18
CA PHE A 227 10.53 10.18 24.93
C PHE A 227 12.03 10.38 25.18
N ASN A 228 12.84 9.38 24.78
CA ASN A 228 14.26 9.58 24.55
C ASN A 228 14.46 10.29 23.20
N ASN A 229 14.55 11.62 23.25
CA ASN A 229 14.51 12.45 22.05
C ASN A 229 15.92 12.69 21.45
N LEU A 230 16.20 12.02 20.32
CA LEU A 230 17.37 12.22 19.47
C LEU A 230 17.02 12.89 18.12
N MET A 231 15.82 13.46 18.01
CA MET A 231 15.33 14.11 16.79
C MET A 231 16.11 15.40 16.52
N ARG A 232 16.47 15.63 15.25
CA ARG A 232 17.20 16.82 14.80
C ARG A 232 16.43 17.62 13.76
N THR A 233 16.91 18.83 13.51
CA THR A 233 16.37 19.73 12.50
C THR A 233 17.07 19.48 11.17
N GLY A 234 16.30 19.12 10.14
CA GLY A 234 16.76 18.97 8.76
C GLY A 234 16.66 20.28 7.97
N PRO A 235 17.14 20.29 6.71
CA PRO A 235 16.97 21.42 5.80
C PRO A 235 15.50 21.82 5.61
N GLU A 236 15.27 23.06 5.19
CA GLU A 236 13.93 23.50 4.80
C GLU A 236 13.41 22.65 3.64
N GLY A 237 12.13 22.24 3.71
CA GLY A 237 11.52 21.39 2.70
C GLY A 237 11.96 19.91 2.72
N SER A 238 12.80 19.47 3.67
CA SER A 238 13.22 18.05 3.76
C SER A 238 12.07 17.09 4.05
N GLY A 239 10.95 17.60 4.58
CA GLY A 239 9.79 16.80 4.99
C GLY A 239 10.06 15.95 6.22
N ASP A 240 9.12 15.03 6.48
CA ASP A 240 9.19 14.07 7.58
C ASP A 240 10.23 12.99 7.29
N ASN A 241 11.32 12.97 8.06
CA ASN A 241 12.31 11.90 8.08
C ASN A 241 12.52 11.43 9.53
N GLY A 242 11.48 11.55 10.36
CA GLY A 242 11.48 11.12 11.75
C GLY A 242 10.97 9.69 11.89
N TYR A 243 11.53 8.98 12.86
CA TYR A 243 11.16 7.62 13.22
C TYR A 243 10.90 7.54 14.72
N ILE A 244 9.82 6.86 15.07
CA ILE A 244 9.47 6.51 16.44
C ILE A 244 9.80 5.03 16.64
N PHE A 245 10.81 4.76 17.46
CA PHE A 245 11.15 3.41 17.89
C PHE A 245 10.38 3.13 19.17
N ASN A 246 9.35 2.29 19.07
CA ASN A 246 8.52 1.85 20.19
C ASN A 246 7.92 0.47 19.86
N PHE A 247 7.50 -0.29 20.88
CA PHE A 247 6.71 -1.51 20.69
C PHE A 247 5.28 -1.35 21.26
N PRO A 248 4.34 -2.22 20.85
CA PRO A 248 3.09 -2.46 21.57
C PRO A 248 3.23 -2.43 23.08
N GLU A 249 2.26 -1.80 23.75
CA GLU A 249 2.17 -1.71 25.21
C GLU A 249 3.36 -0.98 25.90
N GLN A 250 4.34 -0.48 25.14
CA GLN A 250 5.46 0.29 25.70
C GLN A 250 5.17 1.79 25.70
N TYR A 251 5.50 2.41 26.83
CA TYR A 251 5.34 3.85 27.07
C TYR A 251 6.70 4.57 27.16
N SER A 252 7.78 3.97 26.66
CA SER A 252 9.09 4.60 26.55
C SER A 252 9.59 4.48 25.13
N ALA A 253 9.58 5.58 24.38
CA ALA A 253 9.90 5.60 22.95
C ALA A 253 11.20 6.36 22.67
N THR A 254 11.98 5.88 21.70
CA THR A 254 13.15 6.61 21.19
C THR A 254 12.80 7.30 19.88
N LEU A 255 13.11 8.60 19.78
CA LEU A 255 12.82 9.43 18.62
C LEU A 255 14.13 9.70 17.86
N ARG A 256 14.19 9.39 16.57
CA ARG A 256 15.40 9.59 15.75
C ARG A 256 15.05 10.12 14.36
N GLY A 257 15.98 10.84 13.74
CA GLY A 257 15.83 11.32 12.36
C GLY A 257 15.79 12.84 12.28
N THR A 258 15.08 13.37 11.29
CA THR A 258 14.97 14.83 11.11
C THR A 258 13.56 15.30 10.74
N ILE A 259 13.21 16.49 11.20
CA ILE A 259 12.03 17.27 10.78
C ILE A 259 12.49 18.55 10.07
N PRO A 260 11.71 19.13 9.12
CA PRO A 260 12.17 20.25 8.34
C PRO A 260 12.25 21.54 9.17
N LYS A 261 13.28 22.35 8.94
CA LYS A 261 13.30 23.74 9.39
C LYS A 261 12.20 24.55 8.69
N GLY A 262 11.70 25.59 9.36
CA GLY A 262 10.77 26.59 8.79
C GLY A 262 9.45 26.69 9.56
N PRO A 263 8.67 25.60 9.67
CA PRO A 263 7.43 25.60 10.45
C PRO A 263 7.67 25.88 11.93
N ALA A 264 6.74 26.58 12.58
CA ALA A 264 6.75 26.78 14.04
C ALA A 264 6.59 25.45 14.79
N GLU A 265 5.75 24.57 14.25
CA GLU A 265 5.60 23.20 14.71
C GLU A 265 5.54 22.25 13.51
N PHE A 266 6.07 21.04 13.67
CA PHE A 266 5.96 19.97 12.70
C PHE A 266 5.50 18.68 13.39
N ALA A 267 4.55 17.98 12.78
CA ALA A 267 4.00 16.74 13.34
C ALA A 267 4.53 15.52 12.59
N VAL A 268 5.03 14.54 13.34
CA VAL A 268 5.18 13.15 12.88
C VAL A 268 4.02 12.32 13.43
N LYS A 269 3.77 11.14 12.88
CA LYS A 269 2.61 10.30 13.26
C LYS A 269 3.07 8.99 13.89
N GLY A 270 2.73 8.80 15.16
CA GLY A 270 2.99 7.57 15.92
C GLY A 270 1.79 6.63 15.97
N SER A 271 2.06 5.39 16.37
CA SER A 271 1.05 4.37 16.68
C SER A 271 0.70 4.39 18.17
N ILE A 272 -0.59 4.35 18.52
CA ILE A 272 -1.00 4.31 19.93
C ILE A 272 -0.49 2.99 20.56
N PRO A 273 0.28 3.03 21.67
CA PRO A 273 0.92 1.82 22.20
C PRO A 273 -0.05 0.74 22.69
N ALA A 274 -1.10 1.16 23.40
CA ALA A 274 -2.10 0.29 24.03
C ALA A 274 -3.51 0.78 23.67
N PRO A 275 -4.06 0.41 22.49
CA PRO A 275 -5.28 1.00 21.94
C PRO A 275 -6.52 0.73 22.79
N ALA A 276 -6.64 -0.47 23.36
CA ALA A 276 -7.72 -0.80 24.30
C ALA A 276 -7.64 0.07 25.56
N LEU A 277 -6.48 0.12 26.22
CA LEU A 277 -6.26 0.97 27.39
C LEU A 277 -6.49 2.46 27.07
N PHE A 278 -6.04 2.91 25.90
CA PHE A 278 -6.27 4.27 25.42
C PHE A 278 -7.76 4.59 25.33
N LEU A 279 -8.56 3.72 24.69
CA LEU A 279 -10.01 3.91 24.62
C LEU A 279 -10.66 3.90 26.00
N ALA A 280 -10.26 2.99 26.89
CA ALA A 280 -10.77 2.96 28.25
C ALA A 280 -10.49 4.27 29.00
N ARG A 281 -9.27 4.83 28.88
CA ARG A 281 -8.90 6.12 29.47
C ARG A 281 -9.72 7.28 28.90
N GLU A 282 -9.84 7.36 27.58
CA GLU A 282 -10.59 8.43 26.92
C GLU A 282 -12.08 8.39 27.32
N PHE A 283 -12.68 7.20 27.43
CA PHE A 283 -14.07 7.09 27.83
C PHE A 283 -14.27 7.31 29.34
N THR A 284 -13.35 6.86 30.20
CA THR A 284 -13.38 7.22 31.63
C THR A 284 -13.35 8.74 31.82
N ALA A 285 -12.42 9.43 31.16
CA ALA A 285 -12.32 10.88 31.21
C ALA A 285 -13.59 11.57 30.68
N TYR A 286 -14.23 11.00 29.66
CA TYR A 286 -15.50 11.48 29.15
C TYR A 286 -16.64 11.34 30.18
N LEU A 287 -16.75 10.17 30.83
CA LEU A 287 -17.75 9.91 31.86
C LEU A 287 -17.59 10.86 33.05
N GLU A 288 -16.36 11.06 33.53
CA GLU A 288 -16.07 11.99 34.63
C GLU A 288 -16.45 13.43 34.27
N MET A 289 -16.18 13.86 33.04
CA MET A 289 -16.63 15.16 32.53
C MET A 289 -18.15 15.29 32.48
N CYS A 290 -18.87 14.20 32.21
CA CYS A 290 -20.33 14.13 32.26
C CYS A 290 -20.90 14.00 33.69
N GLY A 291 -20.05 13.89 34.71
CA GLY A 291 -20.47 13.75 36.11
C GLY A 291 -20.73 12.30 36.54
N ILE A 292 -20.41 11.30 35.71
CA ILE A 292 -20.45 9.88 36.07
C ILE A 292 -19.09 9.50 36.66
N ASN A 293 -19.03 9.35 37.98
CA ASN A 293 -17.78 9.04 38.69
C ASN A 293 -17.39 7.57 38.51
N VAL A 294 -16.13 7.31 38.14
CA VAL A 294 -15.57 5.96 38.01
C VAL A 294 -14.51 5.76 39.08
N ALA A 295 -14.67 4.77 39.96
CA ALA A 295 -13.74 4.57 41.09
C ALA A 295 -12.50 3.75 40.70
N GLY A 296 -12.65 2.77 39.80
CA GLY A 296 -11.57 1.90 39.35
C GLY A 296 -10.76 2.49 38.20
N SER A 297 -9.48 2.15 38.14
CA SER A 297 -8.60 2.58 37.04
C SER A 297 -9.00 1.95 35.71
N PRO A 298 -8.92 2.69 34.58
CA PRO A 298 -9.21 2.14 33.26
C PRO A 298 -8.22 1.04 32.89
N ALA A 299 -8.68 0.01 32.18
CA ALA A 299 -7.87 -1.15 31.80
C ALA A 299 -8.16 -1.65 30.38
N GLY A 300 -7.17 -2.29 29.76
CA GLY A 300 -7.32 -3.12 28.57
C GLY A 300 -7.18 -4.59 28.91
N ILE A 301 -7.92 -5.49 28.26
CA ILE A 301 -7.81 -6.95 28.45
C ILE A 301 -7.66 -7.71 27.13
N LYS A 302 -6.99 -8.87 27.21
CA LYS A 302 -6.71 -9.77 26.08
C LYS A 302 -7.31 -11.17 26.23
N ASP A 303 -7.77 -11.55 27.41
CA ASP A 303 -8.28 -12.91 27.69
C ASP A 303 -9.80 -13.05 27.46
N GLY A 304 -10.46 -11.96 27.04
CA GLY A 304 -11.89 -11.94 26.77
C GLY A 304 -12.78 -12.04 28.02
N LYS A 305 -14.08 -11.94 27.79
CA LYS A 305 -15.14 -12.12 28.80
C LYS A 305 -16.29 -12.94 28.21
N ASN A 306 -17.06 -13.60 29.07
CA ASN A 306 -18.32 -14.21 28.67
C ASN A 306 -19.42 -13.15 28.55
N TYR A 307 -19.49 -12.50 27.39
CA TYR A 307 -20.46 -11.44 27.12
C TYR A 307 -21.93 -11.88 27.12
N GLY A 308 -22.21 -13.18 26.99
CA GLY A 308 -23.57 -13.70 27.07
C GLY A 308 -24.18 -13.58 28.47
N ALA A 309 -23.35 -13.42 29.51
CA ALA A 309 -23.77 -13.22 30.89
C ALA A 309 -23.83 -11.74 31.31
N LEU A 310 -23.34 -10.82 30.46
CA LEU A 310 -23.29 -9.39 30.78
C LEU A 310 -24.52 -8.66 30.25
N ARG A 311 -24.91 -7.57 30.91
CA ARG A 311 -26.02 -6.73 30.44
C ARG A 311 -25.52 -5.80 29.34
N PHE A 312 -26.15 -5.88 28.17
CA PHE A 312 -25.90 -4.98 27.05
C PHE A 312 -26.41 -3.55 27.34
N ILE A 313 -25.63 -2.54 26.93
CA ILE A 313 -25.95 -1.12 27.10
C ILE A 313 -26.10 -0.41 25.76
N ALA A 314 -25.07 -0.48 24.91
CA ALA A 314 -25.03 0.29 23.67
C ALA A 314 -24.22 -0.41 22.58
N GLU A 315 -24.46 -0.02 21.33
CA GLU A 315 -23.72 -0.47 20.16
C GLU A 315 -23.40 0.72 19.26
N THR A 316 -22.17 0.74 18.75
CA THR A 316 -21.72 1.64 17.70
C THR A 316 -21.48 0.84 16.43
N GLU A 317 -22.11 1.27 15.35
CA GLU A 317 -21.82 0.73 14.01
C GLU A 317 -20.75 1.58 13.32
N GLY A 318 -19.73 0.92 12.78
CA GLY A 318 -18.69 1.54 11.97
C GLY A 318 -19.17 1.99 10.59
N ALA A 319 -18.22 2.52 9.82
CA ALA A 319 -18.41 2.80 8.40
C ALA A 319 -18.58 1.51 7.59
N PRO A 320 -19.31 1.54 6.46
CA PRO A 320 -19.47 0.37 5.62
C PRO A 320 -18.15 -0.04 4.95
N LEU A 321 -17.97 -1.35 4.73
CA LEU A 321 -16.73 -1.95 4.24
C LEU A 321 -16.20 -1.32 2.94
N LYS A 322 -17.08 -0.86 2.05
CA LYS A 322 -16.68 -0.14 0.83
C LYS A 322 -15.78 1.08 1.12
N ASP A 323 -16.01 1.78 2.22
CA ASP A 323 -15.31 3.03 2.57
C ASP A 323 -13.99 2.70 3.28
N ILE A 324 -13.99 1.66 4.13
CA ILE A 324 -12.77 1.07 4.71
C ILE A 324 -11.84 0.59 3.58
N VAL A 325 -12.36 -0.11 2.58
CA VAL A 325 -11.60 -0.58 1.41
C VAL A 325 -11.11 0.59 0.55
N SER A 326 -11.91 1.64 0.38
CA SER A 326 -11.51 2.88 -0.29
C SER A 326 -10.29 3.52 0.39
N VAL A 327 -10.31 3.71 1.70
CA VAL A 327 -9.15 4.25 2.44
C VAL A 327 -7.95 3.31 2.38
N THR A 328 -8.17 2.01 2.56
CA THR A 328 -7.12 0.98 2.47
C THR A 328 -6.38 1.04 1.13
N ASN A 329 -7.11 1.22 0.02
CA ASN A 329 -6.53 1.23 -1.31
C ASN A 329 -6.02 2.61 -1.74
N LYS A 330 -6.80 3.69 -1.59
CA LYS A 330 -6.39 5.04 -2.03
C LYS A 330 -5.32 5.66 -1.14
N ARG A 331 -5.49 5.58 0.18
CA ARG A 331 -4.54 6.12 1.18
C ARG A 331 -3.47 5.12 1.57
N SER A 332 -3.59 3.87 1.12
CA SER A 332 -2.63 2.80 1.37
C SER A 332 -2.48 2.44 2.86
N PHE A 333 -3.57 2.52 3.62
CA PHE A 333 -3.53 2.40 5.07
C PHE A 333 -3.27 0.95 5.52
N ASN A 334 -2.12 0.71 6.19
CA ASN A 334 -1.65 -0.64 6.54
C ASN A 334 -2.53 -1.31 7.60
N LEU A 335 -2.84 -0.59 8.67
CA LEU A 335 -3.65 -1.09 9.79
C LEU A 335 -4.95 -1.75 9.30
N TYR A 336 -5.66 -1.08 8.38
CA TYR A 336 -6.93 -1.58 7.89
C TYR A 336 -6.77 -2.89 7.12
N ALA A 337 -5.70 -3.03 6.32
CA ALA A 337 -5.42 -4.27 5.60
C ALA A 337 -5.19 -5.45 6.57
N GLU A 338 -4.45 -5.23 7.65
CA GLU A 338 -4.16 -6.26 8.65
C GLU A 338 -5.35 -6.59 9.56
N MET A 339 -6.24 -5.63 9.82
CA MET A 339 -7.51 -5.89 10.52
C MET A 339 -8.47 -6.68 9.64
N LEU A 340 -8.57 -6.35 8.35
CA LEU A 340 -9.35 -7.12 7.38
C LEU A 340 -8.82 -8.55 7.23
N LEU A 341 -7.50 -8.74 7.29
CA LEU A 341 -6.87 -10.07 7.27
C LEU A 341 -7.36 -10.95 8.42
N ARG A 342 -7.41 -10.41 9.65
CA ARG A 342 -7.90 -11.12 10.83
C ARG A 342 -9.39 -11.40 10.75
N HIS A 343 -10.18 -10.49 10.17
CA HIS A 343 -11.58 -10.75 9.86
C HIS A 343 -11.78 -11.93 8.89
N LEU A 344 -10.90 -12.11 7.90
CA LEU A 344 -10.97 -13.29 7.03
C LEU A 344 -10.77 -14.60 7.79
N ALA A 345 -9.92 -14.61 8.83
CA ALA A 345 -9.78 -15.76 9.71
C ALA A 345 -11.08 -16.05 10.46
N LEU A 346 -11.69 -15.01 11.04
CA LEU A 346 -12.97 -15.12 11.76
C LEU A 346 -14.09 -15.61 10.84
N ALA A 347 -14.15 -15.14 9.59
CA ALA A 347 -15.12 -15.59 8.60
C ALA A 347 -14.98 -17.08 8.23
N LYS A 348 -13.82 -17.69 8.50
CA LYS A 348 -13.57 -19.13 8.36
C LYS A 348 -13.82 -19.91 9.66
N GLY A 349 -14.36 -19.26 10.69
CA GLY A 349 -14.55 -19.87 12.01
C GLY A 349 -13.23 -20.20 12.71
N LYS A 350 -12.16 -19.48 12.37
CA LYS A 350 -10.83 -19.64 13.00
C LYS A 350 -10.54 -18.46 13.94
N PRO A 351 -9.66 -18.64 14.94
CA PRO A 351 -9.14 -17.53 15.73
C PRO A 351 -8.64 -16.39 14.86
N GLY A 352 -8.92 -15.15 15.27
CA GLY A 352 -8.62 -13.91 14.53
C GLY A 352 -7.14 -13.54 14.49
N THR A 353 -6.27 -14.47 14.07
CA THR A 353 -4.82 -14.31 14.00
C THR A 353 -4.36 -13.93 12.58
N ALA A 354 -3.15 -13.36 12.48
CA ALA A 354 -2.55 -13.06 11.17
C ALA A 354 -2.32 -14.34 10.35
N ASP A 355 -1.83 -15.42 10.95
CA ASP A 355 -1.54 -16.69 10.26
C ASP A 355 -2.80 -17.35 9.69
N ASN A 356 -3.87 -17.42 10.48
CA ASN A 356 -5.15 -17.93 10.00
C ASN A 356 -5.73 -17.04 8.89
N GLY A 357 -5.51 -15.73 8.98
CA GLY A 357 -5.92 -14.78 7.95
C GLY A 357 -5.13 -14.97 6.65
N ILE A 358 -3.81 -15.22 6.73
CA ILE A 358 -2.95 -15.52 5.59
C ILE A 358 -3.39 -16.83 4.92
N SER A 359 -3.71 -17.86 5.70
CA SER A 359 -4.26 -19.11 5.19
C SER A 359 -5.58 -18.88 4.46
N ALA A 360 -6.53 -18.16 5.07
CA ALA A 360 -7.82 -17.84 4.46
C ALA A 360 -7.66 -17.00 3.17
N LEU A 361 -6.69 -16.08 3.15
CA LEU A 361 -6.37 -15.28 1.98
C LEU A 361 -5.74 -16.14 0.87
N GLY A 362 -4.85 -17.07 1.21
CA GLY A 362 -4.27 -18.04 0.29
C GLY A 362 -5.35 -18.89 -0.40
N ASP A 363 -6.30 -19.43 0.36
CA ASP A 363 -7.44 -20.19 -0.17
C ASP A 363 -8.26 -19.35 -1.15
N TYR A 364 -8.55 -18.09 -0.79
CA TYR A 364 -9.27 -17.17 -1.66
C TYR A 364 -8.51 -16.87 -2.95
N LEU A 365 -7.20 -16.69 -2.88
CA LEU A 365 -6.37 -16.43 -4.05
C LEU A 365 -6.31 -17.66 -4.97
N ALA A 366 -6.13 -18.86 -4.42
CA ALA A 366 -6.17 -20.12 -5.16
C ALA A 366 -7.51 -20.33 -5.87
N ALA A 367 -8.63 -20.08 -5.17
CA ALA A 367 -9.98 -20.14 -5.75
C ALA A 367 -10.19 -19.12 -6.88
N ASN A 368 -9.41 -18.03 -6.91
CA ASN A 368 -9.40 -17.03 -7.97
C ASN A 368 -8.22 -17.21 -8.96
N GLY A 369 -7.68 -18.42 -9.05
CA GLY A 369 -6.74 -18.82 -10.10
C GLY A 369 -5.31 -18.33 -9.94
N VAL A 370 -4.93 -17.84 -8.76
CA VAL A 370 -3.53 -17.58 -8.41
C VAL A 370 -2.83 -18.90 -8.13
N ASN A 371 -1.65 -19.11 -8.70
CA ASN A 371 -0.79 -20.20 -8.24
C ASN A 371 -0.20 -19.84 -6.88
N VAL A 372 -0.68 -20.50 -5.83
CA VAL A 372 -0.22 -20.23 -4.45
C VAL A 372 1.01 -21.04 -4.04
N SER A 373 1.50 -21.97 -4.88
CA SER A 373 2.66 -22.82 -4.52
C SER A 373 3.96 -22.00 -4.32
N GLU A 374 4.09 -20.89 -5.06
CA GLU A 374 5.24 -20.00 -5.02
C GLU A 374 4.90 -18.63 -4.41
N LEU A 375 3.67 -18.46 -3.91
CA LEU A 375 3.21 -17.24 -3.27
C LEU A 375 3.71 -17.23 -1.83
N LYS A 376 4.36 -16.14 -1.41
CA LYS A 376 4.70 -15.92 0.01
C LYS A 376 4.00 -14.68 0.52
N LEU A 377 3.18 -14.87 1.54
CA LEU A 377 2.50 -13.80 2.26
C LEU A 377 2.97 -13.86 3.72
N ALA A 378 3.58 -12.76 4.18
CA ALA A 378 3.98 -12.58 5.58
C ALA A 378 3.08 -11.57 6.29
N ASP A 379 2.35 -10.74 5.55
CA ASP A 379 1.32 -9.82 6.03
C ASP A 379 0.31 -9.53 4.90
N ALA A 380 -0.69 -8.68 5.16
CA ALA A 380 -1.66 -8.26 4.13
C ALA A 380 -1.39 -6.86 3.56
N SER A 381 -0.67 -6.02 4.31
CA SER A 381 -0.37 -4.64 3.95
C SER A 381 0.74 -4.54 2.92
N GLY A 382 1.63 -5.52 2.83
CA GLY A 382 2.83 -5.47 2.02
C GLY A 382 3.96 -4.65 2.66
N LEU A 383 3.92 -4.38 3.96
CA LEU A 383 5.03 -3.72 4.66
C LEU A 383 6.22 -4.67 4.81
N SER A 384 5.95 -5.94 5.06
CA SER A 384 6.96 -6.98 5.13
C SER A 384 7.68 -7.19 3.79
N ARG A 385 9.02 -7.23 3.86
CA ARG A 385 9.89 -7.60 2.74
C ARG A 385 9.90 -9.10 2.44
N LEU A 386 9.29 -9.92 3.30
CA LEU A 386 9.17 -11.37 3.09
C LEU A 386 7.99 -11.74 2.18
N ASN A 387 7.12 -10.79 1.87
CA ASN A 387 6.09 -10.97 0.85
C ASN A 387 6.72 -11.13 -0.54
N LEU A 388 6.35 -12.19 -1.24
CA LEU A 388 6.80 -12.44 -2.62
C LEU A 388 5.60 -12.81 -3.49
N VAL A 389 5.42 -12.05 -4.56
CA VAL A 389 4.42 -12.30 -5.60
C VAL A 389 5.07 -12.20 -6.98
N ASN A 390 4.44 -12.74 -8.01
CA ASN A 390 4.85 -12.50 -9.38
C ASN A 390 3.77 -11.70 -10.14
N ALA A 391 4.17 -10.94 -11.16
CA ALA A 391 3.26 -10.05 -11.88
C ALA A 391 2.21 -10.83 -12.70
N GLY A 392 2.54 -12.04 -13.16
CA GLY A 392 1.67 -12.92 -13.93
C GLY A 392 0.42 -13.30 -13.14
N ASP A 393 0.61 -13.97 -12.01
CA ASP A 393 -0.47 -14.42 -11.13
C ASP A 393 -1.29 -13.25 -10.58
N PHE A 394 -0.62 -12.13 -10.27
CA PHE A 394 -1.32 -10.92 -9.84
C PHE A 394 -2.29 -10.41 -10.91
N THR A 395 -1.91 -10.40 -12.19
CA THR A 395 -2.84 -10.01 -13.26
C THR A 395 -3.90 -11.05 -13.57
N VAL A 396 -3.62 -12.34 -13.35
CA VAL A 396 -4.64 -13.39 -13.41
C VAL A 396 -5.72 -13.08 -12.39
N PHE A 397 -5.34 -12.85 -11.13
CA PHE A 397 -6.23 -12.45 -10.06
C PHE A 397 -7.09 -11.23 -10.43
N LEU A 398 -6.46 -10.12 -10.85
CA LEU A 398 -7.18 -8.92 -11.25
C LEU A 398 -8.15 -9.16 -12.42
N SER A 399 -7.79 -10.01 -13.39
CA SER A 399 -8.71 -10.35 -14.48
C SER A 399 -9.95 -11.10 -13.98
N LYS A 400 -9.82 -11.97 -12.97
CA LYS A 400 -10.95 -12.70 -12.36
C LYS A 400 -11.85 -11.76 -11.57
N LEU A 401 -11.29 -10.80 -10.84
CA LEU A 401 -12.07 -9.81 -10.09
C LEU A 401 -13.01 -8.99 -10.98
N SER A 402 -12.63 -8.73 -12.24
CA SER A 402 -13.46 -7.97 -13.18
C SER A 402 -14.85 -8.57 -13.47
N LYS A 403 -15.07 -9.83 -13.09
CA LYS A 403 -16.32 -10.57 -13.27
C LYS A 403 -17.13 -10.71 -11.97
N LYS A 404 -16.62 -10.22 -10.85
CA LYS A 404 -17.26 -10.33 -9.54
C LYS A 404 -18.33 -9.26 -9.36
N LYS A 405 -19.39 -9.56 -8.59
CA LYS A 405 -20.49 -8.63 -8.32
C LYS A 405 -20.02 -7.32 -7.67
N PHE A 406 -19.03 -7.41 -6.77
CA PHE A 406 -18.45 -6.25 -6.08
C PHE A 406 -17.43 -5.46 -6.93
N PHE A 407 -17.18 -5.85 -8.18
CA PHE A 407 -16.10 -5.27 -8.98
C PHE A 407 -16.19 -3.75 -9.14
N SER A 408 -17.40 -3.21 -9.29
CA SER A 408 -17.60 -1.76 -9.40
C SER A 408 -17.11 -1.02 -8.16
N VAL A 409 -17.42 -1.54 -6.97
CA VAL A 409 -16.97 -1.00 -5.68
C VAL A 409 -15.45 -1.14 -5.54
N TYR A 410 -14.91 -2.31 -5.86
CA TYR A 410 -13.47 -2.54 -5.84
C TYR A 410 -12.71 -1.60 -6.78
N LEU A 411 -13.19 -1.44 -8.02
CA LEU A 411 -12.59 -0.54 -9.00
C LEU A 411 -12.67 0.92 -8.54
N ALA A 412 -13.77 1.33 -7.89
CA ALA A 412 -13.94 2.68 -7.35
C ALA A 412 -12.99 2.98 -6.17
N SER A 413 -12.60 1.94 -5.41
CA SER A 413 -11.63 2.04 -4.32
C SER A 413 -10.19 2.31 -4.78
N LEU A 414 -9.90 2.17 -6.08
CA LEU A 414 -8.57 2.41 -6.62
C LEU A 414 -8.38 3.88 -6.98
N ALA A 415 -7.16 4.38 -6.75
CA ALA A 415 -6.80 5.75 -7.07
C ALA A 415 -6.75 5.96 -8.59
N SER A 416 -7.21 7.11 -9.04
CA SER A 416 -6.89 7.63 -10.37
C SER A 416 -5.71 8.59 -10.29
N PRO A 417 -4.99 8.85 -11.41
CA PRO A 417 -4.13 10.02 -11.52
C PRO A 417 -4.86 11.28 -11.02
N ALA A 418 -4.15 12.14 -10.28
CA ALA A 418 -4.69 13.35 -9.64
C ALA A 418 -5.76 13.14 -8.56
N ASP A 419 -6.03 11.90 -8.10
CA ASP A 419 -7.04 11.65 -7.07
C ASP A 419 -6.66 12.38 -5.76
N PRO A 420 -7.54 13.25 -5.22
CA PRO A 420 -7.23 14.05 -4.02
C PRO A 420 -6.98 13.18 -2.78
N ASP A 421 -7.58 11.99 -2.73
CA ASP A 421 -7.40 11.02 -1.65
C ASP A 421 -6.16 10.14 -1.83
N ALA A 422 -5.52 10.17 -2.99
CA ALA A 422 -4.28 9.43 -3.19
C ALA A 422 -3.12 10.12 -2.45
N THR A 423 -2.12 9.34 -2.02
CA THR A 423 -0.95 9.85 -1.32
C THR A 423 0.32 9.79 -2.19
N GLY A 424 1.33 10.59 -1.83
CA GLY A 424 2.65 10.52 -2.42
C GLY A 424 2.68 10.79 -3.94
N HIS A 425 3.43 9.94 -4.66
CA HIS A 425 3.74 10.11 -6.07
C HIS A 425 2.50 9.99 -6.99
N ILE A 426 1.43 9.30 -6.57
CA ILE A 426 0.20 9.17 -7.36
C ILE A 426 -0.46 10.53 -7.62
N LYS A 427 -0.29 11.50 -6.71
CA LYS A 427 -0.80 12.87 -6.90
C LYS A 427 -0.19 13.58 -8.11
N LYS A 428 0.99 13.15 -8.56
CA LYS A 428 1.73 13.76 -9.69
C LYS A 428 1.72 12.89 -10.94
N MET A 429 1.58 11.58 -10.78
CA MET A 429 1.59 10.62 -11.89
C MET A 429 0.42 10.88 -12.84
N GLY A 430 0.67 10.97 -14.15
CA GLY A 430 -0.36 11.05 -15.19
C GLY A 430 -1.30 12.25 -15.12
N VAL A 431 -1.00 13.28 -14.32
CA VAL A 431 -1.80 14.51 -14.19
C VAL A 431 -1.75 15.32 -15.48
N ASN A 432 -2.87 15.93 -15.86
CA ASN A 432 -3.07 16.64 -17.12
C ASN A 432 -2.87 15.75 -18.36
N THR A 433 -2.98 14.42 -18.20
CA THR A 433 -2.94 13.46 -19.32
C THR A 433 -4.27 12.74 -19.47
N LYS A 434 -4.42 11.97 -20.55
CA LYS A 434 -5.60 11.11 -20.74
C LYS A 434 -5.74 10.02 -19.68
N LEU A 435 -4.70 9.77 -18.86
CA LEU A 435 -4.71 8.70 -17.85
C LEU A 435 -5.69 8.97 -16.71
N GLU A 436 -5.95 10.23 -16.34
CA GLU A 436 -6.88 10.61 -15.26
C GLU A 436 -8.26 9.94 -15.38
N LYS A 437 -8.75 9.79 -16.62
CA LYS A 437 -10.09 9.25 -16.88
C LYS A 437 -10.15 7.74 -17.07
N VAL A 438 -9.00 7.09 -17.25
CA VAL A 438 -8.96 5.68 -17.71
C VAL A 438 -8.10 4.77 -16.86
N LEU A 439 -7.26 5.31 -15.98
CA LEU A 439 -6.34 4.57 -15.14
C LEU A 439 -6.90 4.50 -13.71
N LYS A 440 -6.91 3.29 -13.16
CA LYS A 440 -7.29 2.96 -11.79
C LYS A 440 -6.21 2.07 -11.20
N ILE A 441 -5.53 2.52 -10.15
CA ILE A 441 -4.33 1.87 -9.63
C ILE A 441 -4.27 1.83 -8.12
N LYS A 442 -3.56 0.82 -7.63
CA LYS A 442 -2.91 0.81 -6.33
C LYS A 442 -1.41 0.95 -6.55
N SER A 443 -0.78 1.83 -5.79
CA SER A 443 0.67 1.94 -5.70
C SER A 443 1.23 1.10 -4.55
N GLY A 444 2.49 0.70 -4.70
CA GLY A 444 3.30 0.08 -3.67
C GLY A 444 4.68 0.73 -3.64
N SER A 445 5.20 1.03 -2.45
CA SER A 445 6.53 1.59 -2.31
C SER A 445 7.17 1.16 -0.99
N LEU A 446 8.42 0.70 -1.08
CA LEU A 446 9.38 0.55 0.01
C LEU A 446 10.75 1.00 -0.53
N SER A 447 11.77 1.11 0.31
CA SER A 447 13.12 1.38 -0.18
C SER A 447 13.56 0.30 -1.19
N GLY A 448 13.90 0.71 -2.41
CA GLY A 448 14.28 -0.16 -3.54
C GLY A 448 13.11 -0.92 -4.18
N VAL A 449 11.86 -0.63 -3.83
CA VAL A 449 10.67 -1.34 -4.35
C VAL A 449 9.63 -0.33 -4.83
N ARG A 450 9.18 -0.47 -6.07
CA ARG A 450 8.05 0.29 -6.64
C ARG A 450 7.11 -0.65 -7.38
N GLY A 451 5.82 -0.51 -7.12
CA GLY A 451 4.79 -1.33 -7.75
C GLY A 451 3.56 -0.53 -8.14
N TYR A 452 2.96 -0.88 -9.27
CA TYR A 452 1.61 -0.45 -9.65
C TYR A 452 0.83 -1.63 -10.19
N ALA A 453 -0.40 -1.75 -9.71
CA ALA A 453 -1.34 -2.75 -10.19
C ALA A 453 -2.74 -2.16 -10.27
N GLY A 454 -3.53 -2.64 -11.22
CA GLY A 454 -4.92 -2.18 -11.39
C GLY A 454 -5.42 -2.33 -12.82
N TYR A 455 -6.20 -1.36 -13.26
CA TYR A 455 -6.96 -1.41 -14.51
C TYR A 455 -6.74 -0.18 -15.38
N LEU A 456 -6.73 -0.41 -16.69
CA LEU A 456 -6.62 0.63 -17.70
C LEU A 456 -7.71 0.44 -18.76
N LYS A 457 -8.56 1.45 -18.95
CA LYS A 457 -9.54 1.47 -20.06
C LYS A 457 -8.87 1.92 -21.35
N THR A 458 -8.94 1.10 -22.38
CA THR A 458 -8.38 1.40 -23.71
C THR A 458 -9.30 2.34 -24.50
N LYS A 459 -8.78 2.99 -25.55
CA LYS A 459 -9.59 3.83 -26.45
C LYS A 459 -10.76 3.10 -27.11
N LYS A 460 -10.66 1.77 -27.27
CA LYS A 460 -11.73 0.92 -27.83
C LYS A 460 -12.72 0.42 -26.76
N GLY A 461 -12.68 0.99 -25.56
CA GLY A 461 -13.59 0.65 -24.46
C GLY A 461 -13.24 -0.61 -23.67
N ARG A 462 -12.31 -1.45 -24.14
CA ARG A 462 -11.88 -2.66 -23.40
C ARG A 462 -11.04 -2.29 -22.18
N THR A 463 -11.18 -3.08 -21.11
CA THR A 463 -10.39 -2.95 -19.88
C THR A 463 -9.21 -3.92 -19.89
N LEU A 464 -8.03 -3.39 -19.58
CA LEU A 464 -6.83 -4.17 -19.31
C LEU A 464 -6.61 -4.24 -17.80
N ALA A 465 -6.27 -5.41 -17.28
CA ALA A 465 -5.66 -5.58 -15.96
C ALA A 465 -4.14 -5.58 -16.12
N PHE A 466 -3.41 -4.95 -15.20
CA PHE A 466 -1.95 -4.92 -15.27
C PHE A 466 -1.32 -4.94 -13.88
N THR A 467 -0.09 -5.45 -13.83
CA THR A 467 0.78 -5.41 -12.67
C THR A 467 2.20 -5.15 -13.14
N SER A 468 2.86 -4.18 -12.51
CA SER A 468 4.23 -3.77 -12.81
C SER A 468 4.97 -3.58 -11.50
N ILE A 469 6.04 -4.34 -11.27
CA ILE A 469 6.83 -4.32 -10.04
C ILE A 469 8.29 -4.18 -10.42
N ILE A 470 8.98 -3.20 -9.84
CA ILE A 470 10.42 -2.98 -9.98
C ILE A 470 11.03 -3.10 -8.59
N ASN A 471 11.97 -4.02 -8.43
CA ASN A 471 12.76 -4.19 -7.20
C ASN A 471 14.23 -3.86 -7.46
N ASN A 472 14.97 -3.64 -6.39
CA ASN A 472 16.44 -3.53 -6.35
C ASN A 472 17.01 -2.40 -7.24
N TYR A 473 16.25 -1.33 -7.42
CA TYR A 473 16.74 -0.11 -8.08
C TYR A 473 17.42 0.83 -7.07
N SER A 474 18.36 1.62 -7.56
CA SER A 474 18.94 2.77 -6.85
C SER A 474 18.75 4.09 -7.60
N ALA A 475 18.00 4.08 -8.71
CA ALA A 475 17.55 5.28 -9.42
C ALA A 475 16.56 6.11 -8.57
N SER A 476 16.31 7.35 -8.98
CA SER A 476 15.35 8.19 -8.27
C SER A 476 13.92 7.65 -8.41
N GLY A 477 13.07 7.91 -7.40
CA GLY A 477 11.68 7.48 -7.46
C GLY A 477 10.93 8.02 -8.68
N ALA A 478 11.25 9.25 -9.13
CA ALA A 478 10.65 9.86 -10.30
C ALA A 478 10.98 9.13 -11.61
N GLU A 479 12.23 8.67 -11.78
CA GLU A 479 12.63 7.89 -12.96
C GLU A 479 11.89 6.54 -13.01
N VAL A 480 11.77 5.87 -11.86
CA VAL A 480 11.03 4.60 -11.75
C VAL A 480 9.55 4.80 -12.05
N ASP A 481 8.95 5.87 -11.53
CA ASP A 481 7.55 6.24 -11.81
C ASP A 481 7.33 6.51 -13.31
N GLY A 482 8.28 7.16 -13.97
CA GLY A 482 8.26 7.37 -15.42
C GLY A 482 8.24 6.06 -16.23
N LEU A 483 8.96 5.02 -15.79
CA LEU A 483 8.93 3.70 -16.43
C LEU A 483 7.54 3.05 -16.34
N HIS A 484 6.91 3.15 -15.17
CA HIS A 484 5.57 2.63 -14.96
C HIS A 484 4.50 3.41 -15.74
N GLU A 485 4.59 4.74 -15.79
CA GLU A 485 3.67 5.58 -16.55
C GLU A 485 3.77 5.31 -18.07
N ALA A 486 4.98 5.03 -18.57
CA ALA A 486 5.21 4.65 -19.96
C ALA A 486 4.42 3.39 -20.38
N VAL A 487 4.24 2.41 -19.49
CA VAL A 487 3.42 1.22 -19.76
C VAL A 487 1.96 1.62 -20.00
N SER A 488 1.44 2.51 -19.15
CA SER A 488 0.05 2.97 -19.17
C SER A 488 -0.27 3.84 -20.40
N THR A 489 0.68 4.69 -20.82
CA THR A 489 0.50 5.56 -21.99
C THR A 489 0.63 4.81 -23.32
N GLU A 490 1.61 3.92 -23.45
CA GLU A 490 1.84 3.18 -24.70
C GLU A 490 0.68 2.25 -25.05
N ARG A 491 -0.01 1.70 -24.04
CA ARG A 491 -1.16 0.83 -24.25
C ARG A 491 -2.43 1.54 -24.70
N GLN A 492 -2.51 2.87 -24.57
CA GLN A 492 -3.55 3.65 -25.25
C GLN A 492 -3.38 3.67 -26.79
N LYS A 493 -2.23 3.24 -27.33
CA LYS A 493 -1.90 3.29 -28.77
C LYS A 493 -2.10 1.96 -29.50
N VAL A 494 -2.55 0.88 -28.85
CA VAL A 494 -2.62 -0.46 -29.47
C VAL A 494 -3.64 -0.49 -30.62
N LYS A 495 -3.14 -0.42 -31.87
CA LYS A 495 -3.86 -0.88 -33.06
C LYS A 495 -3.89 -2.41 -33.02
N SER A 496 -5.07 -3.00 -33.12
CA SER A 496 -5.21 -4.46 -33.27
C SER A 496 -4.55 -4.86 -34.59
N ARG A 497 -3.35 -5.46 -34.54
CA ARG A 497 -2.94 -6.34 -35.63
C ARG A 497 -3.88 -7.54 -35.56
N ARG A 498 -4.76 -7.68 -36.55
CA ARG A 498 -5.40 -8.97 -36.82
C ARG A 498 -4.24 -9.90 -37.17
N TYR A 499 -3.89 -10.80 -36.26
CA TYR A 499 -3.15 -11.98 -36.68
C TYR A 499 -4.19 -12.84 -37.37
N THR A 500 -4.23 -12.76 -38.70
CA THR A 500 -4.90 -13.78 -39.50
C THR A 500 -4.01 -15.00 -39.36
N THR A 501 -4.41 -15.94 -38.51
CA THR A 501 -3.82 -17.27 -38.50
C THR A 501 -4.15 -17.88 -39.85
N CYS A 502 -3.17 -17.97 -40.75
CA CYS A 502 -3.30 -18.79 -41.96
C CYS A 502 -3.32 -20.25 -41.50
N LEU A 503 -4.52 -20.78 -41.27
CA LEU A 503 -4.74 -22.22 -41.29
C LEU A 503 -4.56 -22.65 -42.75
N PHE A 504 -3.45 -23.34 -43.03
CA PHE A 504 -3.35 -24.13 -44.24
C PHE A 504 -4.20 -25.38 -44.03
N ASP A 505 -5.27 -25.49 -44.81
CA ASP A 505 -5.89 -26.76 -45.10
C ASP A 505 -5.78 -27.03 -46.61
N ARG A 506 -5.77 -28.32 -46.96
CA ARG A 506 -5.31 -28.99 -48.20
C ARG A 506 -5.86 -28.48 -49.56
N PRO A 507 -5.29 -28.94 -50.71
CA PRO A 507 -5.15 -28.15 -51.92
C PRO A 507 -6.40 -28.18 -52.82
N GLY A 508 -6.64 -27.06 -53.49
CA GLY A 508 -7.49 -26.99 -54.68
C GLY A 508 -8.75 -26.15 -54.51
N ARG A 509 -8.62 -24.84 -54.77
CA ARG A 509 -9.54 -24.04 -55.61
C ARG A 509 -9.12 -22.57 -55.58
N ILE A 510 -8.82 -22.04 -56.77
CA ILE A 510 -8.60 -20.61 -57.00
C ILE A 510 -9.96 -19.90 -56.94
N LEU A 511 -10.18 -19.08 -55.92
CA LEU A 511 -11.25 -18.08 -55.91
C LEU A 511 -10.63 -16.70 -56.13
N ARG A 512 -10.75 -16.20 -57.37
CA ARG A 512 -10.43 -14.81 -57.72
C ARG A 512 -11.41 -13.88 -56.99
N ARG A 513 -10.92 -13.09 -56.03
CA ARG A 513 -11.54 -11.80 -55.67
C ARG A 513 -10.58 -10.68 -56.03
N ARG A 514 -10.99 -9.88 -57.04
CA ARG A 514 -10.35 -8.61 -57.40
C ARG A 514 -10.66 -7.60 -56.31
N GLU A 515 -9.65 -7.19 -55.54
CA GLU A 515 -9.67 -5.89 -54.85
C GLU A 515 -8.71 -4.94 -55.56
N LYS A 516 -9.26 -3.83 -56.06
CA LYS A 516 -8.54 -2.75 -56.74
C LYS A 516 -7.58 -2.08 -55.75
N ILE A 517 -6.29 -2.33 -55.90
CA ILE A 517 -5.25 -1.52 -55.25
C ILE A 517 -5.00 -0.29 -56.13
N ARG A 518 -5.27 0.90 -55.56
CA ARG A 518 -5.00 2.20 -56.18
C ARG A 518 -3.54 2.57 -55.86
N ILE A 519 -2.67 2.53 -56.89
CA ILE A 519 -1.27 2.93 -56.82
C ILE A 519 -1.19 4.47 -56.97
N PRO A 520 -0.53 5.22 -56.07
CA PRO A 520 -0.17 6.60 -56.36
C PRO A 520 1.01 6.64 -57.34
N LYS A 521 0.83 7.33 -58.46
CA LYS A 521 1.89 7.66 -59.42
C LYS A 521 2.81 8.75 -58.85
N ASN A 522 4.08 8.65 -59.25
CA ASN A 522 5.13 9.67 -59.29
C ASN A 522 5.91 9.99 -58.00
N ARG A 523 7.13 9.46 -57.92
CA ARG A 523 8.39 10.23 -58.02
C ARG A 523 9.56 9.30 -58.38
N GLN A 524 10.04 9.43 -59.62
CA GLN A 524 11.42 9.14 -60.08
C GLN A 524 12.42 10.04 -59.33
N PHE A 525 13.73 9.82 -59.19
CA PHE A 525 14.77 8.85 -59.61
C PHE A 525 15.95 9.15 -58.63
N GLN A 526 16.74 8.20 -58.15
CA GLN A 526 18.10 7.81 -58.58
C GLN A 526 18.61 6.94 -57.39
N GLY A 527 19.12 5.71 -57.51
CA GLY A 527 20.19 5.25 -58.38
C GLY A 527 21.41 4.99 -57.50
N LEU A 528 21.62 3.74 -57.05
CA LEU A 528 22.93 3.16 -56.72
C LEU A 528 22.79 1.65 -56.46
N THR A 529 23.52 0.91 -57.28
CA THR A 529 23.67 -0.54 -57.39
C THR A 529 24.79 -1.06 -56.48
N ALA A 530 24.75 -2.40 -56.26
CA ALA A 530 25.83 -3.29 -55.78
C ALA A 530 26.14 -3.20 -54.26
N GLU A 531 26.50 -4.26 -53.53
CA GLU A 531 26.99 -5.58 -53.92
C GLU A 531 26.87 -6.56 -52.73
N VAL A 532 26.91 -7.86 -53.04
CA VAL A 532 26.90 -8.99 -52.11
C VAL A 532 28.33 -9.23 -51.63
N GLY A 533 28.55 -9.45 -50.32
CA GLY A 533 29.86 -9.77 -49.75
C GLY A 533 29.77 -10.68 -48.54
N LEU A 534 29.87 -11.98 -48.78
CA LEU A 534 30.25 -12.99 -47.80
C LEU A 534 31.72 -12.79 -47.41
N THR A 535 32.06 -12.88 -46.12
CA THR A 535 33.30 -13.56 -45.68
C THR A 535 33.31 -13.82 -44.18
N SER A 536 33.50 -15.09 -43.85
CA SER A 536 33.86 -15.66 -42.56
C SER A 536 35.36 -15.49 -42.29
N ILE A 537 35.77 -15.12 -41.08
CA ILE A 537 37.06 -15.53 -40.52
C ILE A 537 36.88 -15.83 -39.02
N SER A 538 37.18 -17.08 -38.65
CA SER A 538 37.45 -17.52 -37.29
C SER A 538 38.95 -17.46 -37.03
N ARG A 539 39.40 -17.06 -35.84
CA ARG A 539 40.60 -17.62 -35.19
C ARG A 539 40.44 -17.68 -33.67
N TYR A 540 40.82 -18.85 -33.17
CA TYR A 540 41.04 -19.26 -31.78
C TYR A 540 42.16 -18.46 -31.09
N SER A 541 42.10 -18.33 -29.75
CA SER A 541 43.13 -18.90 -28.86
C SER A 541 42.71 -18.92 -27.39
N LEU A 542 43.17 -19.96 -26.70
CA LEU A 542 42.82 -20.49 -25.38
C LEU A 542 43.46 -19.76 -24.18
N ARG A 543 42.70 -19.81 -23.06
CA ARG A 543 43.09 -20.07 -21.64
C ARG A 543 44.21 -19.27 -20.97
N ARG A 544 43.88 -18.67 -19.80
CA ARG A 544 44.23 -19.17 -18.44
C ARG A 544 43.61 -18.26 -17.35
N TYR A 545 42.92 -18.88 -16.39
CA TYR A 545 42.78 -18.48 -14.97
C TYR A 545 43.69 -19.43 -14.16
N PRO A 546 44.03 -19.26 -12.85
CA PRO A 546 43.27 -18.58 -11.78
C PRO A 546 44.12 -17.84 -10.69
N GLY A 547 43.46 -17.31 -9.64
CA GLY A 547 44.04 -16.98 -8.32
C GLY A 547 43.57 -15.63 -7.75
N THR A 548 42.48 -15.58 -6.98
CA THR A 548 42.43 -15.53 -5.49
C THR A 548 43.28 -14.43 -4.84
N TYR A 549 42.62 -13.43 -4.25
CA TYR A 549 43.20 -12.49 -3.26
C TYR A 549 42.16 -12.11 -2.21
N ASP A 550 42.42 -12.49 -0.97
CA ASP A 550 42.24 -11.73 0.28
C ASP A 550 43.21 -12.39 1.31
N PRO A 551 44.02 -11.61 2.06
CA PRO A 551 43.58 -11.28 3.42
C PRO A 551 43.97 -9.87 3.91
N ALA A 552 43.04 -9.26 4.64
CA ALA A 552 43.20 -8.48 5.87
C ALA A 552 44.62 -7.96 6.25
N GLY A 553 44.75 -6.63 6.35
CA GLY A 553 45.86 -5.94 7.01
C GLY A 553 45.39 -4.69 7.76
N LYS A 554 45.44 -4.73 9.09
CA LYS A 554 45.26 -3.61 10.02
C LYS A 554 46.40 -2.60 9.89
N VAL A 555 46.11 -1.30 10.02
CA VAL A 555 47.06 -0.29 10.55
C VAL A 555 46.31 0.69 11.45
N ARG A 556 46.91 1.00 12.61
CA ARG A 556 46.50 1.99 13.62
C ARG A 556 47.15 3.36 13.35
N GLU A 557 46.44 4.40 13.80
CA GLU A 557 46.90 5.68 14.41
C GLU A 557 48.12 6.43 13.84
N THR A 558 47.90 7.69 13.43
CA THR A 558 48.58 8.87 13.99
C THR A 558 47.76 10.17 13.79
N ASP A 559 47.43 10.81 14.91
CA ASP A 559 47.49 12.25 15.22
C ASP A 559 47.85 13.27 14.12
N ARG A 560 47.01 14.32 13.93
CA ARG A 560 47.19 15.72 14.43
C ARG A 560 46.32 16.75 13.71
N LEU A 561 45.95 17.77 14.49
CA LEU A 561 45.12 18.95 14.21
C LEU A 561 45.90 20.14 13.60
N HIS A 562 45.11 21.07 13.02
CA HIS A 562 45.39 22.47 12.64
C HIS A 562 46.36 22.69 11.46
N GLY A 563 46.17 23.63 10.53
CA GLY A 563 45.20 24.72 10.34
C GLY A 563 45.71 25.62 9.19
N GLU A 564 44.81 26.44 8.65
CA GLU A 564 45.03 27.63 7.80
C GLU A 564 45.49 27.51 6.34
N GLY A 565 44.97 28.42 5.51
CA GLY A 565 45.56 28.80 4.22
C GLY A 565 44.58 28.95 3.07
N GLU A 566 44.02 30.16 2.91
CA GLU A 566 43.22 30.62 1.78
C GLU A 566 43.95 30.56 0.42
N ALA A 567 43.19 30.46 -0.69
CA ALA A 567 43.18 31.44 -1.79
C ALA A 567 42.62 30.85 -3.12
N GLY A 568 41.76 31.64 -3.78
CA GLY A 568 41.85 31.80 -5.25
C GLY A 568 40.58 31.57 -6.10
N GLY A 569 39.98 32.67 -6.59
CA GLY A 569 39.24 32.73 -7.88
C GLY A 569 37.72 32.95 -7.77
N ILE A 570 37.14 34.17 -7.71
CA ILE A 570 36.95 35.19 -8.79
C ILE A 570 35.96 34.69 -9.89
N PHE A 571 34.86 35.33 -10.36
CA PHE A 571 34.40 36.74 -10.53
C PHE A 571 32.84 36.84 -10.50
N GLU A 572 32.36 38.10 -10.52
CA GLU A 572 31.10 38.75 -10.12
C GLU A 572 29.74 38.49 -10.86
N PRO A 573 28.62 38.96 -10.26
CA PRO A 573 27.27 39.01 -10.84
C PRO A 573 26.95 40.33 -11.55
N CYS A 574 26.16 40.27 -12.63
CA CYS A 574 25.61 41.45 -13.29
C CYS A 574 24.20 41.78 -12.75
N ALA A 575 24.05 42.98 -12.18
CA ALA A 575 22.79 43.62 -11.87
C ALA A 575 22.34 44.56 -13.02
N LEU A 576 21.04 44.92 -13.01
CA LEU A 576 20.27 45.93 -13.79
C LEU A 576 19.08 45.22 -14.48
N LYS A 577 17.84 45.71 -14.49
CA LYS A 577 17.28 47.01 -14.13
C LYS A 577 15.76 46.85 -13.93
N ARG A 578 15.19 47.64 -13.03
CA ARG A 578 13.74 47.77 -12.75
C ARG A 578 13.00 48.31 -13.98
N HIS A 579 11.80 47.81 -14.22
CA HIS A 579 10.72 48.60 -14.83
C HIS A 579 9.41 48.41 -14.04
N ASN A 580 8.94 49.53 -13.49
CA ASN A 580 7.59 49.73 -12.98
C ASN A 580 6.59 49.73 -14.15
N ILE A 581 5.53 48.94 -14.06
CA ILE A 581 4.25 49.26 -14.71
C ILE A 581 3.13 48.99 -13.70
N ALA A 582 2.34 50.03 -13.47
CA ALA A 582 1.19 50.05 -12.58
C ALA A 582 -0.03 49.33 -13.18
N GLY A 583 -0.84 48.76 -12.29
CA GLY A 583 -2.30 48.78 -12.40
C GLY A 583 -2.97 47.67 -13.21
N ARG A 584 -3.51 46.66 -12.51
CA ARG A 584 -4.93 46.26 -12.60
C ARG A 584 -5.30 45.29 -11.47
N LYS A 585 -6.18 45.76 -10.58
CA LYS A 585 -6.89 44.95 -9.59
C LYS A 585 -7.86 44.01 -10.34
N ILE A 586 -7.73 42.71 -10.13
CA ILE A 586 -8.81 41.74 -10.36
C ILE A 586 -8.95 40.94 -9.07
N SER A 587 -10.13 41.06 -8.45
CA SER A 587 -10.50 40.36 -7.24
C SER A 587 -10.74 38.88 -7.53
N HIS A 588 -10.02 38.00 -6.85
CA HIS A 588 -10.46 36.62 -6.65
C HIS A 588 -10.71 36.39 -5.17
N ARG A 589 -12.00 36.24 -4.83
CA ARG A 589 -12.46 35.70 -3.56
C ARG A 589 -11.95 34.26 -3.43
N GLN A 590 -11.06 34.02 -2.46
CA GLN A 590 -10.87 32.69 -1.89
C GLN A 590 -11.73 32.58 -0.64
N ASN A 591 -12.66 31.63 -0.65
CA ASN A 591 -13.46 31.23 0.50
C ASN A 591 -12.56 30.48 1.49
N ASN A 592 -12.11 31.17 2.53
CA ASN A 592 -11.63 30.54 3.76
C ASN A 592 -12.85 30.13 4.59
N VAL A 593 -13.12 28.83 4.67
CA VAL A 593 -14.00 28.25 5.68
C VAL A 593 -13.18 28.11 6.96
N GLY A 594 -13.07 29.20 7.71
CA GLY A 594 -12.59 29.19 9.09
C GLY A 594 -13.71 28.75 10.02
N LEU A 595 -13.47 27.68 10.78
CA LEU A 595 -14.29 27.29 11.92
C LEU A 595 -14.37 28.46 12.92
N ARG A 596 -15.55 29.06 13.07
CA ARG A 596 -15.84 30.03 14.12
C ARG A 596 -16.04 29.29 15.44
N PHE A 597 -15.22 29.59 16.45
CA PHE A 597 -15.55 29.31 17.84
C PHE A 597 -16.69 30.25 18.30
N PRO A 598 -17.64 29.79 19.14
CA PRO A 598 -18.66 30.69 19.67
C PRO A 598 -18.02 31.66 20.66
N GLY A 599 -18.40 32.94 20.52
CA GLY A 599 -17.88 34.04 21.32
C GLY A 599 -18.21 33.92 22.81
N ARG A 600 -17.30 34.44 23.64
CA ARG A 600 -17.53 34.68 25.07
C ARG A 600 -18.71 35.65 25.25
N ASP A 601 -19.61 35.36 26.19
CA ASP A 601 -20.55 36.38 26.65
C ASP A 601 -19.83 37.40 27.56
N LYS A 602 -20.46 38.56 27.79
CA LYS A 602 -19.91 39.66 28.60
C LYS A 602 -19.71 39.31 30.10
N ARG A 603 -19.92 38.05 30.52
CA ARG A 603 -19.79 37.57 31.90
C ARG A 603 -18.82 36.40 32.07
N GLY A 604 -18.05 36.04 31.03
CA GLY A 604 -16.95 35.07 31.13
C GLY A 604 -17.40 33.61 31.30
N LYS A 605 -18.61 33.26 30.86
CA LYS A 605 -19.10 31.87 30.89
C LYS A 605 -18.91 31.20 29.52
N THR A 606 -18.46 29.94 29.53
CA THR A 606 -18.31 29.11 28.32
C THR A 606 -19.35 27.98 28.38
N ARG A 607 -20.06 27.73 27.27
CA ARG A 607 -20.96 26.57 27.13
C ARG A 607 -20.20 25.36 26.61
N CYS A 608 -20.44 24.19 27.20
CA CYS A 608 -19.99 22.93 26.62
C CYS A 608 -20.70 22.69 25.28
N PRO A 609 -19.99 22.49 24.16
CA PRO A 609 -20.60 22.23 22.86
C PRO A 609 -21.34 20.89 22.77
N ALA A 610 -21.06 19.94 23.67
CA ALA A 610 -21.61 18.59 23.64
C ALA A 610 -22.89 18.43 24.49
N CYS A 611 -22.94 18.99 25.69
CA CYS A 611 -24.06 18.78 26.63
C CYS A 611 -24.85 20.06 27.00
N GLY A 612 -24.45 21.23 26.49
CA GLY A 612 -25.16 22.49 26.71
C GLY A 612 -25.06 23.09 28.12
N GLN A 613 -24.41 22.41 29.08
CA GLN A 613 -24.24 22.91 30.45
C GLN A 613 -23.30 24.11 30.53
N VAL A 614 -23.56 24.99 31.50
CA VAL A 614 -22.85 26.25 31.74
C VAL A 614 -21.92 26.08 32.94
N VAL A 615 -20.61 26.05 32.70
CA VAL A 615 -19.61 25.84 33.76
C VAL A 615 -18.91 27.15 34.10
N ARG A 616 -18.66 27.39 35.39
CA ARG A 616 -17.94 28.57 35.90
C ARG A 616 -16.46 28.22 35.99
N VAL A 617 -15.64 28.74 35.08
CA VAL A 617 -14.18 28.53 35.13
C VAL A 617 -13.60 29.33 36.30
N LYS A 618 -13.12 28.67 37.34
CA LYS A 618 -12.21 29.30 38.31
C LYS A 618 -10.81 29.31 37.70
N SER A 619 -10.25 30.50 37.53
CA SER A 619 -8.87 30.70 37.13
C SER A 619 -7.94 30.34 38.28
N GLY A 620 -7.04 29.37 38.08
CA GLY A 620 -5.96 29.06 39.01
C GLY A 620 -5.16 27.82 38.58
N LEU A 621 -4.03 28.09 37.91
CA LEU A 621 -2.88 27.25 37.52
C LEU A 621 -3.15 25.96 36.72
#